data_AF-A0A0S7XP10-F1
#
_entry.id   AF-A0A0S7XP10-F1
#
_cell.length_a   1.000
_cell.length_b   1.000
_cell.length_c   1.000
_cell.angle_alpha   90.00
_cell.angle_beta   90.00
_cell.angle_gamma   90.00
#
_symmetry.space_group_name_H-M   'P 1'
#
loop_
_entity.id
_entity.type
_entity.pdbx_description
1 polymer ?
#
loop_
_entity_poly.entity_id
_entity_poly.type
_entity_poly.pdbx_seq_one_letter_code
_entity_poly.pdbx_strand_id
1 'polypeptide(L)' 'IGIVDAYCAMITDRPYRKALTQEGAIAELKKCAGTQFDPELVDKFIKCLKERKF' A
#
# COMPACT_ATOMS: atom_id res chain seq x y z
N ILE A 1 6.57 -8.95 -8.06
CA ILE A 1 5.98 -8.54 -6.75
C ILE A 1 4.72 -7.74 -7.05
N GLY A 2 3.59 -8.11 -6.45
CA GLY A 2 2.30 -7.44 -6.68
C GLY A 2 2.02 -6.32 -5.67
N ILE A 3 1.06 -5.45 -5.99
CA ILE A 3 0.67 -4.32 -5.11
C ILE A 3 0.23 -4.78 -3.71
N VAL A 4 -0.42 -5.95 -3.62
CA VAL A 4 -0.88 -6.56 -2.37
C VAL A 4 0.29 -7.01 -1.51
N ASP A 5 1.33 -7.59 -2.11
CA ASP A 5 2.53 -8.06 -1.40
C ASP A 5 3.34 -6.87 -0.87
N ALA A 6 3.46 -5.80 -1.66
CA ALA A 6 4.05 -4.55 -1.24
C ALA A 6 3.29 -3.92 -0.07
N TYR A 7 1.95 -3.85 -0.15
CA TYR A 7 1.12 -3.34 0.93
C TYR A 7 1.24 -4.19 2.20
N CYS A 8 1.16 -5.51 2.09
CA CYS A 8 1.30 -6.43 3.21
C CYS A 8 2.67 -6.29 3.89
N ALA A 9 3.74 -6.14 3.11
CA ALA A 9 5.07 -5.88 3.62
C ALA A 9 5.21 -4.52 4.34
N MET A 10 4.39 -3.52 3.96
CA MET A 10 4.37 -2.20 4.59
C MET A 10 3.62 -2.20 5.93
N ILE A 11 2.50 -2.92 6.05
CA ILE A 11 1.66 -2.94 7.26
C ILE A 11 2.03 -4.04 8.26
N THR A 12 3.00 -4.88 7.94
CA THR A 12 3.47 -5.96 8.82
C THR A 12 4.75 -5.53 9.54
N ASP A 13 4.81 -5.74 10.85
CA ASP A 13 6.04 -5.55 11.61
C ASP A 13 7.13 -6.53 11.15
N ARG A 14 8.33 -5.99 10.92
CA ARG A 14 9.53 -6.77 10.63
C ARG A 14 10.57 -6.52 11.72
N PRO A 15 11.49 -7.47 11.97
CA PRO A 15 12.49 -7.35 13.04
C PRO A 15 13.30 -6.04 13.04
N TYR A 16 13.44 -5.41 11.88
CA TYR A 16 14.21 -4.18 11.67
C TYR A 16 13.37 -2.95 11.33
N ARG A 17 12.04 -3.08 11.26
CA ARG A 17 11.14 -2.00 10.82
C ARG A 17 9.75 -2.20 11.41
N LYS A 18 9.26 -1.16 12.07
CA LYS A 18 7.85 -1.12 12.49
C LYS A 18 6.91 -1.03 11.29
N ALA A 19 5.75 -1.67 11.41
CA ALA A 19 4.67 -1.52 10.46
C ALA A 19 4.35 -0.04 10.20
N LEU A 20 4.11 0.31 8.94
CA LEU A 20 3.56 1.62 8.59
C LEU A 20 2.08 1.66 8.98
N THR A 21 1.61 2.86 9.30
CA THR A 21 0.18 3.14 9.36
C THR A 21 -0.45 2.94 7.97
N GLN A 22 -1.76 2.69 7.95
CA GLN A 22 -2.50 2.54 6.71
C GLN A 22 -2.29 3.73 5.77
N GLU A 23 -2.29 4.95 6.31
CA GLU A 23 -2.02 6.18 5.58
C GLU A 23 -0.58 6.24 5.04
N GLY A 24 0.41 5.82 5.83
CA GLY A 24 1.80 5.76 5.40
C GLY A 24 2.02 4.75 4.26
N ALA A 25 1.37 3.59 4.32
CA ALA A 25 1.41 2.60 3.25
C ALA A 25 0.72 3.12 1.97
N ILE A 26 -0.41 3.82 2.09
CA ILE A 26 -1.10 4.47 0.96
C ILE A 26 -0.21 5.54 0.31
N ALA A 27 0.49 6.34 1.11
CA ALA A 27 1.40 7.37 0.61
C ALA A 27 2.57 6.77 -0.20
N GLU A 28 3.17 5.68 0.27
CA GLU A 28 4.20 4.98 -0.51
C GLU A 28 3.67 4.33 -1.77
N LEU A 29 2.51 3.68 -1.71
CA LEU A 29 1.88 3.12 -2.91
C LEU A 29 1.63 4.20 -3.98
N LYS A 30 1.21 5.41 -3.57
CA LYS A 30 1.06 6.55 -4.48
C LYS A 30 2.38 7.05 -5.05
N LYS A 31 3.47 7.04 -4.28
CA LYS A 31 4.79 7.42 -4.81
C LYS A 31 5.32 6.41 -5.83
N CYS A 32 5.05 5.13 -5.62
CA CYS A 32 5.41 4.05 -6.54
C CYS A 32 4.43 3.91 -7.73
N ALA A 33 3.31 4.63 -7.70
CA ALA A 33 2.32 4.63 -8.78
C ALA A 33 2.90 5.32 -10.03
N GLY A 34 2.72 4.70 -11.19
CA GLY A 34 3.27 5.20 -12.46
C GLY A 34 4.71 4.79 -12.74
N THR A 35 5.39 4.10 -11.80
CA THR A 35 6.75 3.57 -12.00
C THR A 35 6.79 2.06 -11.78
N GLN A 36 6.64 1.61 -10.53
CA GLN A 36 6.62 0.18 -10.18
C GLN A 36 5.23 -0.44 -10.27
N PHE A 37 4.19 0.36 -10.13
CA PHE A 37 2.80 -0.09 -10.18
C PHE A 37 2.00 0.74 -11.16
N ASP A 38 1.02 0.11 -11.78
CA ASP A 38 0.06 0.80 -12.61
C ASP A 38 -0.77 1.78 -11.75
N PRO A 39 -0.83 3.08 -12.12
CA PRO A 39 -1.48 4.10 -11.31
C PRO A 39 -2.99 3.92 -11.20
N GLU A 40 -3.67 3.35 -12.21
CA GLU A 40 -5.10 3.05 -12.12
C GLU A 40 -5.36 1.89 -11.16
N LEU A 41 -4.50 0.87 -11.16
CA LEU A 41 -4.57 -0.24 -10.20
C LEU A 41 -4.31 0.24 -8.77
N VAL A 42 -3.34 1.14 -8.58
CA VAL A 42 -3.05 1.74 -7.26
C VAL A 42 -4.27 2.51 -6.75
N ASP A 43 -4.91 3.34 -7.59
CA ASP A 43 -6.07 4.13 -7.17
C ASP A 43 -7.26 3.23 -6.81
N LYS A 44 -7.57 2.21 -7.63
CA LYS A 44 -8.60 1.21 -7.32
C LYS A 44 -8.32 0.47 -6.02
N PHE A 45 -7.07 0.10 -5.76
CA PHE A 45 -6.68 -0.58 -4.54
C PHE A 45 -6.84 0.32 -3.31
N ILE A 46 -6.40 1.58 -3.38
CA ILE A 46 -6.58 2.56 -2.29
C ILE A 46 -8.06 2.81 -2.02
N LYS A 47 -8.88 2.91 -3.06
CA LYS A 47 -10.33 3.08 -2.92
C LYS A 47 -10.95 1.88 -2.18
N CYS A 48 -10.59 0.66 -2.57
CA CYS A 48 -11.04 -0.56 -1.90
C CYS A 48 -10.63 -0.61 -0.42
N LEU A 49 -9.39 -0.18 -0.10
CA LEU A 49 -8.92 -0.08 1.28
C LEU A 49 -9.68 0.95 2.12
N LYS A 50 -10.12 2.06 1.52
CA LYS A 50 -10.91 3.09 2.21
C LYS A 50 -12.38 2.70 2.41
N GLU A 51 -12.93 1.90 1.50
CA GLU A 51 -14.31 1.42 1.59
C GLU A 51 -14.48 0.29 2.61
N ARG A 52 -13.42 -0.47 2.91
CA ARG A 52 -13.36 -1.31 4.11
C ARG A 52 -13.22 -0.44 5.37
N LYS A 53 -14.33 0.19 5.76
CA LYS A 53 -14.51 0.68 7.14
C LYS A 53 -14.72 -0.52 8.04
N PHE A 54 -13.74 -0.84 8.88
CA PHE A 54 -13.97 -1.63 10.10
C PHE A 54 -14.73 -0.78 11.12
#